data_AF-A0A0Q5SWC8-F1
#
_entry.id   AF-A0A0Q5SWC8-F1
#
_cell.length_a   1.000
_cell.length_b   1.000
_cell.length_c   1.000
_cell.angle_alpha   90.00
_cell.angle_beta   90.00
_cell.angle_gamma   90.00
#
_symmetry.space_group_name_H-M   'P 1'
#
loop_
_entity.id
_entity.type
_entity.pdbx_description
1 polymer ?
#
loop_
_entity_poly.entity_id
_entity_poly.type
_entity_poly.pdbx_seq_one_letter_code
_entity_poly.pdbx_strand_id
1 'polypeptide(L)'
;MNDTFLLRINYRNAASLHKITATVESVEGAKIKRLNFRSKGKSFVGIIAFEVSRLIDFERIIVLIRRNRDISEVERVSDLTLCS
;
A
#
# COMPACT_ATOMS: atom_id res chain seq x y z
N MET A 1 13.63 13.63 8.39
CA MET A 1 12.58 12.95 9.17
C MET A 1 11.79 12.12 8.18
N ASN A 2 11.53 10.83 8.45
CA ASN A 2 10.74 10.00 7.55
C ASN A 2 9.31 9.94 8.08
N ASP A 3 8.34 10.21 7.22
CA ASP A 3 6.93 10.12 7.56
C ASP A 3 6.43 8.72 7.26
N THR A 4 5.64 8.15 8.18
CA THR A 4 4.99 6.86 7.98
C THR A 4 3.58 7.07 7.44
N PHE A 5 3.26 6.40 6.33
CA PHE A 5 1.94 6.42 5.72
C PHE A 5 1.31 5.04 5.73
N LEU A 6 0.00 5.01 5.92
CA LEU A 6 -0.80 3.80 5.82
C LEU A 6 -1.70 3.89 4.58
N LEU A 7 -1.65 2.85 3.76
CA LEU A 7 -2.56 2.67 2.64
C LEU A 7 -3.40 1.42 2.85
N ARG A 8 -4.71 1.57 2.64
CA ARG A 8 -5.64 0.46 2.46
C ARG A 8 -5.85 0.23 0.97
N ILE A 9 -5.72 -1.02 0.55
CA ILE A 9 -5.75 -1.42 -0.85
C ILE A 9 -6.70 -2.59 -1.01
N ASN A 10 -7.73 -2.42 -1.84
CA ASN A 10 -8.62 -3.51 -2.23
C ASN A 10 -8.16 -4.08 -3.59
N TYR A 11 -7.97 -5.40 -3.67
CA TYR A 11 -7.45 -6.05 -4.87
C TYR A 11 -8.06 -7.43 -5.11
N ARG A 12 -8.04 -7.90 -6.36
CA ARG A 12 -8.80 -9.10 -6.79
C ARG A 12 -7.98 -10.39 -6.85
N ASN A 13 -6.66 -10.31 -6.87
CA ASN A 13 -5.77 -11.45 -7.07
C ASN A 13 -4.70 -11.50 -5.98
N ALA A 14 -4.46 -12.67 -5.37
CA ALA A 14 -3.41 -12.84 -4.37
C ALA A 14 -2.01 -12.45 -4.90
N ALA A 15 -1.74 -12.65 -6.20
CA ALA A 15 -0.50 -12.23 -6.84
C ALA A 15 -0.29 -10.71 -6.84
N SER A 16 -1.36 -9.92 -6.64
CA SER A 16 -1.26 -8.47 -6.55
C SER A 16 -0.50 -8.01 -5.30
N LEU A 17 -0.43 -8.84 -4.25
CA LEU A 17 0.37 -8.54 -3.07
C LEU A 17 1.85 -8.31 -3.43
N HIS A 18 2.41 -9.22 -4.22
CA HIS A 18 3.80 -9.09 -4.67
C HIS A 18 3.99 -7.84 -5.54
N LYS A 19 3.05 -7.56 -6.45
CA LYS A 19 3.09 -6.34 -7.29
C LYS A 19 3.01 -5.06 -6.46
N ILE A 20 2.16 -5.01 -5.44
CA ILE A 20 2.00 -3.86 -4.53
C ILE A 20 3.29 -3.62 -3.76
N THR A 21 3.83 -4.65 -3.11
CA THR A 21 5.06 -4.54 -2.30
C THR A 21 6.26 -4.13 -3.16
N ALA A 22 6.45 -4.77 -4.32
CA ALA A 22 7.49 -4.39 -5.28
C ALA A 22 7.35 -2.95 -5.79
N THR A 23 6.10 -2.47 -5.98
CA THR A 23 5.85 -1.08 -6.38
C THR A 23 6.32 -0.10 -5.31
N VAL A 24 6.02 -0.37 -4.04
CA VAL A 24 6.48 0.48 -2.93
C VAL A 24 8.00 0.47 -2.85
N GLU A 25 8.63 -0.71 -2.90
CA GLU A 25 10.09 -0.84 -2.81
C GLU A 25 10.84 -0.27 -4.02
N SER A 26 10.19 -0.13 -5.17
CA SER A 26 10.79 0.50 -6.37
C SER A 26 10.98 2.01 -6.25
N VAL A 27 10.35 2.65 -5.26
CA VAL A 27 10.50 4.09 -5.03
C VAL A 27 11.64 4.32 -4.06
N GLU A 28 12.66 5.04 -4.53
CA GLU A 28 13.85 5.35 -3.74
C GLU A 28 13.49 6.03 -2.41
N GLY A 29 14.04 5.52 -1.32
CA GLY A 29 13.78 6.03 0.03
C GLY A 29 12.49 5.52 0.67
N ALA A 30 11.67 4.73 -0.05
CA ALA A 30 10.51 4.07 0.53
C ALA A 30 10.91 2.80 1.29
N LYS A 31 10.35 2.59 2.49
CA LYS A 31 10.59 1.38 3.30
C LYS A 31 9.31 0.84 3.89
N ILE A 32 8.93 -0.37 3.52
CA ILE A 32 7.80 -1.07 4.11
C ILE A 32 8.12 -1.39 5.58
N LYS A 33 7.18 -1.09 6.48
CA LYS A 33 7.29 -1.35 7.92
C LYS A 33 6.31 -2.40 8.40
N ARG A 34 5.11 -2.40 7.82
CA ARG A 34 4.08 -3.38 8.19
C ARG A 34 3.22 -3.73 7.00
N LEU A 35 2.78 -4.98 7.01
CA LEU A 35 1.97 -5.60 5.99
C LEU A 35 0.90 -6.43 6.70
N ASN A 36 -0.37 -6.16 6.40
CA ASN A 36 -1.48 -6.96 6.88
C ASN A 36 -2.43 -7.21 5.70
N PHE A 37 -2.73 -8.46 5.42
CA PHE A 37 -3.58 -8.84 4.30
C PHE A 37 -4.61 -9.85 4.75
N ARG A 38 -5.87 -9.63 4.34
CA ARG A 38 -6.96 -10.55 4.61
C ARG A 38 -7.75 -10.80 3.33
N SER A 39 -8.16 -12.04 3.12
CA SER A 39 -9.16 -12.36 2.10
C SER A 39 -10.55 -11.95 2.60
N LYS A 40 -11.36 -11.41 1.70
CA LYS A 40 -12.76 -11.03 1.94
C LYS A 40 -13.59 -11.53 0.77
N GLY A 41 -14.02 -12.80 0.85
CA GLY A 41 -14.74 -13.47 -0.23
C GLY A 41 -13.85 -13.66 -1.46
N LYS A 42 -14.27 -13.11 -2.60
CA LYS A 42 -13.53 -13.15 -3.88
C LYS A 42 -12.49 -12.03 -4.04
N SER A 43 -12.35 -11.17 -3.04
CA SER A 43 -11.42 -10.04 -3.04
C SER A 43 -10.48 -10.11 -1.84
N PHE A 44 -9.47 -9.27 -1.84
CA PHE A 44 -8.50 -9.12 -0.78
C PHE A 44 -8.45 -7.67 -0.32
N VAL A 45 -8.19 -7.47 0.96
CA VAL A 45 -7.94 -6.17 1.56
C VAL A 45 -6.55 -6.20 2.17
N GLY A 46 -5.72 -5.25 1.78
CA GLY A 46 -4.38 -5.06 2.31
C GLY A 46 -4.24 -3.72 3.01
N ILE A 47 -3.56 -3.73 4.15
CA ILE A 47 -3.04 -2.54 4.79
C ILE A 47 -1.52 -2.62 4.73
N ILE A 48 -0.91 -1.62 4.10
CA ILE A 48 0.53 -1.45 4.01
C ILE A 48 0.93 -0.17 4.73
N ALA A 49 1.85 -0.28 5.68
CA ALA A 49 2.50 0.85 6.31
C ALA A 49 3.92 0.97 5.77
N PHE A 50 4.30 2.14 5.30
CA PHE A 50 5.64 2.40 4.77
C PHE A 50 6.10 3.82 5.11
N GLU A 51 7.41 3.95 5.29
CA GLU A 51 8.08 5.23 5.42
C GLU A 51 8.47 5.77 4.06
N VAL A 52 8.39 7.09 3.88
CA VAL A 52 9.05 7.82 2.78
C VAL A 52 9.76 9.05 3.32
N SER A 53 10.77 9.52 2.58
CA SER A 53 11.53 10.72 2.95
C SER A 53 10.91 12.02 2.43
N ARG A 54 10.02 11.96 1.43
CA ARG A 54 9.32 13.14 0.89
C ARG A 54 7.87 12.80 0.57
N LEU A 55 6.96 13.76 0.78
CA LEU A 55 5.53 13.59 0.47
C LEU A 55 5.27 13.27 -1.01
N ILE A 56 6.10 13.80 -1.92
CA ILE A 56 5.98 13.50 -3.36
C ILE A 56 6.18 12.02 -3.68
N ASP A 57 7.01 11.32 -2.88
CA ASP A 57 7.26 9.90 -3.06
C ASP A 57 6.03 9.07 -2.65
N PHE A 58 5.29 9.51 -1.62
CA PHE A 58 4.00 8.92 -1.24
C PHE A 58 2.95 9.05 -2.36
N GLU A 59 2.78 10.23 -2.94
CA GLU A 59 1.85 10.44 -4.06
C GLU A 59 2.23 9.60 -5.29
N ARG A 60 3.54 9.51 -5.57
CA ARG A 60 4.07 8.65 -6.65
C ARG A 60 3.72 7.18 -6.43
N ILE A 61 3.87 6.68 -5.19
CA ILE A 61 3.49 5.30 -4.83
C ILE A 61 2.00 5.07 -5.07
N ILE A 62 1.12 5.97 -4.64
CA ILE A 62 -0.33 5.85 -4.88
C ILE A 62 -0.63 5.74 -6.37
N VAL A 63 -0.04 6.61 -7.18
CA VAL A 63 -0.25 6.62 -8.64
C VAL A 63 0.22 5.31 -9.26
N LEU A 64 1.38 4.79 -8.88
CA LEU A 64 1.91 3.53 -9.41
C LEU A 64 1.03 2.34 -9.01
N ILE A 65 0.60 2.28 -7.76
CA ILE A 65 -0.32 1.24 -7.27
C ILE A 65 -1.62 1.29 -8.08
N ARG A 66 -2.24 2.47 -8.25
CA ARG A 66 -3.50 2.62 -9.01
C ARG A 66 -3.40 2.22 -10.49
N ARG A 67 -2.21 2.16 -11.08
CA ARG A 67 -2.01 1.66 -12.45
C ARG A 67 -2.14 0.14 -12.56
N ASN A 68 -2.08 -0.58 -11.46
CA ASN A 68 -2.29 -2.03 -11.45
C ASN A 68 -3.79 -2.33 -11.63
N ARG A 69 -4.14 -2.97 -12.76
CA ARG A 69 -5.53 -3.33 -13.12
C ARG A 69 -6.20 -4.28 -12.13
N ASP A 70 -5.42 -4.97 -11.31
CA ASP A 70 -5.93 -5.89 -10.30
C ASP A 70 -6.38 -5.16 -9.02
N ILE A 71 -6.11 -3.86 -8.90
CA ILE A 71 -6.46 -3.01 -7.76
C ILE A 71 -7.77 -2.29 -8.07
N SER A 72 -8.75 -2.45 -7.19
CA SER A 72 -10.06 -1.81 -7.30
C SER A 72 -10.10 -0.47 -6.57
N GLU A 73 -9.35 -0.33 -5.49
CA GLU A 73 -9.41 0.85 -4.62
C GLU A 73 -8.11 1.03 -3.83
N VAL A 74 -7.72 2.30 -3.63
CA VAL A 74 -6.57 2.70 -2.81
C VAL A 74 -6.96 3.92 -2.01
N GLU A 75 -6.92 3.80 -0.68
CA GLU A 75 -7.28 4.84 0.28
C GLU A 75 -6.12 5.10 1.24
N ARG A 76 -5.85 6.37 1.54
CA ARG A 76 -4.99 6.74 2.66
C ARG A 76 -5.76 6.55 3.95
N VAL A 77 -5.14 5.87 4.91
CA VAL A 77 -5.70 5.67 6.24
C VAL A 77 -5.10 6.70 7.17
N SER A 78 -5.94 7.56 7.74
CA SER A 78 -5.53 8.61 8.70
C SER A 78 -5.25 8.05 10.10
N ASP A 79 -5.73 6.84 10.38
CA ASP A 79 -5.83 6.29 11.73
C ASP A 79 -5.02 4.98 11.85
N LEU A 80 -3.94 5.03 12.64
CA LEU A 80 -3.02 3.91 12.90
C LEU A 80 -3.67 2.77 13.72
N THR A 81 -4.89 2.97 14.22
CA THR A 81 -5.65 2.03 15.07
C THR A 81 -6.11 0.76 14.34
N LEU A 82 -6.12 0.74 13.01
CA LEU A 82 -6.50 -0.41 12.17
C LEU A 82 -5.45 -1.56 12.13
N CYS A 83 -4.43 -1.45 12.95
CA CYS A 83 -3.31 -2.38 13.09
C CYS A 83 -3.36 -3.18 14.40
N SER A 84 -4.52 -3.23 15.05
CA SER A 84 -4.79 -4.06 16.24
C SER A 84 -4.96 -5.55 15.89
#